data_AF-A0ABD1J705-F1
#
_entry.id   AF-A0ABD1J705-F1
#
_cell.length_a   1.000
_cell.length_b   1.000
_cell.length_c   1.000
_cell.angle_alpha   90.00
_cell.angle_beta   90.00
_cell.angle_gamma   90.00
#
_symmetry.space_group_name_H-M   'P 1'
#
loop_
_entity.id
_entity.type
_entity.pdbx_description
1 polymer ?
#
loop_
_entity_poly.entity_id
_entity_poly.type
_entity_poly.pdbx_seq_one_letter_code
_entity_poly.pdbx_strand_id
1 'polypeptide(L)'
;MKTVKVFIILAGNTLDAHRQFMEILDRTTSVEEVSSAEECDVTFTFCPIVSRVGTDIEAAVKLIPSTPSGILIALHPTFDRDYVVPDASRFVPSPFLTVDCLFHEGELLDCDCNDNAFRSVSIFLRGLQKEILSTPTHRPSCLDSDNNQNLCQRFVNFLLQFEHPKFLLVGCVVAVVILFVITFVILRASHAI
;
A
#
# COMPACT_ATOMS: atom_id res chain seq x y z
N MET A 1 3.14 -10.64 -17.51
CA MET A 1 3.17 -9.63 -16.42
C MET A 1 4.60 -9.53 -15.94
N LYS A 2 5.07 -8.36 -15.51
CA LYS A 2 6.40 -8.23 -14.95
C LYS A 2 6.39 -8.71 -13.50
N THR A 3 7.32 -9.58 -13.16
CA THR A 3 7.48 -10.12 -11.81
C THR A 3 8.10 -9.06 -10.91
N VAL A 4 7.59 -8.93 -9.68
CA VAL A 4 8.14 -8.01 -8.66
C VAL A 4 9.09 -8.77 -7.77
N LYS A 5 10.33 -8.30 -7.66
CA LYS A 5 11.34 -8.90 -6.78
C LYS A 5 11.15 -8.42 -5.35
N VAL A 6 11.03 -9.37 -4.42
CA VAL A 6 10.71 -9.12 -3.02
C VAL A 6 11.85 -9.59 -2.14
N PHE A 7 12.38 -8.72 -1.28
CA PHE A 7 13.29 -9.13 -0.21
C PHE A 7 12.51 -9.26 1.10
N ILE A 8 12.52 -10.45 1.70
CA ILE A 8 11.78 -10.75 2.93
C ILE A 8 12.65 -10.48 4.16
N ILE A 9 12.08 -9.77 5.13
CA ILE A 9 12.66 -9.47 6.43
C ILE A 9 11.73 -10.05 7.50
N LEU A 10 12.25 -10.93 8.33
CA LEU A 10 11.52 -11.49 9.47
C LEU A 10 11.95 -10.76 10.75
N ALA A 11 11.07 -9.92 11.29
CA ALA A 11 11.30 -9.16 12.52
C ALA A 11 10.91 -9.95 13.79
N GLY A 12 11.05 -11.28 13.74
CA GLY A 12 10.68 -12.18 14.82
C GLY A 12 10.28 -13.56 14.30
N ASN A 13 9.82 -14.43 15.20
CA ASN A 13 9.32 -15.74 14.82
C ASN A 13 7.85 -15.63 14.34
N THR A 14 7.63 -15.94 13.07
CA THR A 14 6.32 -15.86 12.41
C THR A 14 5.59 -17.20 12.37
N LEU A 15 6.18 -18.28 12.91
CA LEU A 15 5.65 -19.65 12.82
C LEU A 15 5.31 -20.06 11.37
N ASP A 16 6.15 -19.69 10.42
CA ASP A 16 5.96 -19.92 8.97
C ASP A 16 4.72 -19.24 8.34
N ALA A 17 3.94 -18.45 9.07
CA ALA A 17 2.80 -17.70 8.53
C ALA A 17 3.19 -16.76 7.36
N HIS A 18 4.43 -16.25 7.38
CA HIS A 18 4.99 -15.46 6.27
C HIS A 18 5.05 -16.24 4.95
N ARG A 19 5.36 -17.55 4.98
CA ARG A 19 5.39 -18.39 3.78
C ARG A 19 4.01 -18.57 3.20
N GLN A 20 3.02 -18.83 4.07
CA GLN A 20 1.63 -18.94 3.66
C GLN A 20 1.12 -17.63 3.05
N PHE A 21 1.49 -16.49 3.64
CA PHE A 21 1.18 -15.17 3.09
C PHE A 21 1.72 -15.02 1.66
N MET A 22 3.01 -15.32 1.48
CA MET A 22 3.66 -15.20 0.16
C MET A 22 3.09 -16.17 -0.87
N GLU A 23 2.75 -17.40 -0.47
CA GLU A 23 2.11 -18.38 -1.36
C GLU A 23 0.73 -17.90 -1.84
N ILE A 24 -0.10 -17.39 -0.93
CA ILE A 24 -1.42 -16.84 -1.28
C ILE A 24 -1.26 -15.62 -2.19
N LEU A 25 -0.30 -14.75 -1.89
CA LEU A 25 -0.05 -13.56 -2.68
C LEU A 25 0.41 -13.89 -4.10
N ASP A 26 1.33 -14.84 -4.27
CA ASP A 26 1.87 -15.23 -5.57
C ASP A 26 0.81 -15.80 -6.52
N ARG A 27 -0.24 -16.46 -5.97
CA ARG A 27 -1.40 -16.91 -6.75
C ARG A 27 -2.15 -15.77 -7.45
N THR A 28 -2.05 -14.55 -6.94
CA THR A 28 -2.79 -13.38 -7.45
C THR A 28 -1.90 -12.30 -8.07
N THR A 29 -0.62 -12.28 -7.72
CA THR A 29 0.35 -11.28 -8.14
C THR A 29 1.72 -11.93 -8.33
N SER A 30 2.29 -11.86 -9.54
CA SER A 30 3.61 -12.47 -9.80
C SER A 30 4.70 -11.77 -8.98
N VAL A 31 5.21 -12.47 -7.98
CA VAL A 31 6.30 -12.05 -7.09
C VAL A 31 7.43 -13.07 -7.12
N GLU A 32 8.67 -12.61 -6.94
CA GLU A 32 9.86 -13.47 -6.85
C GLU A 32 10.62 -13.08 -5.59
N GLU A 33 10.83 -14.02 -4.67
CA GLU A 33 11.68 -13.78 -3.51
C GLU A 33 13.15 -13.73 -3.94
N VAL A 34 13.87 -12.69 -3.53
CA VAL A 34 15.31 -12.51 -3.78
C VAL A 34 16.11 -12.54 -2.48
N SER A 35 17.39 -12.86 -2.60
CA SER A 35 18.27 -13.08 -1.44
C SER A 35 18.86 -11.81 -0.81
N SER A 36 18.72 -10.65 -1.46
CA SER A 36 19.32 -9.40 -1.00
C SER A 36 18.43 -8.19 -1.28
N ALA A 37 18.56 -7.16 -0.44
CA ALA A 37 17.84 -5.90 -0.60
C ALA A 37 18.25 -5.12 -1.87
N GLU A 38 19.46 -5.35 -2.39
CA GLU A 38 19.97 -4.67 -3.58
C GLU A 38 19.33 -5.18 -4.88
N GLU A 39 18.80 -6.40 -4.85
CA GLU A 39 18.15 -7.05 -5.99
C GLU A 39 16.63 -6.87 -6.00
N CYS A 40 16.05 -6.37 -4.90
CA CYS A 40 14.61 -6.28 -4.74
C CYS A 40 14.03 -4.98 -5.29
N ASP A 41 12.79 -5.05 -5.77
CA ASP A 41 11.96 -3.90 -6.10
C ASP A 41 11.24 -3.36 -4.85
N VAL A 42 11.00 -4.23 -3.86
CA VAL A 42 10.27 -3.92 -2.63
C VAL A 42 10.70 -4.85 -1.48
N THR A 43 10.73 -4.33 -0.25
CA THR A 43 10.93 -5.13 0.96
C THR A 43 9.61 -5.54 1.59
N PHE A 44 9.53 -6.77 2.09
CA PHE A 44 8.41 -7.28 2.89
C PHE A 44 8.91 -7.55 4.29
N THR A 45 8.46 -6.77 5.26
CA THR A 45 8.86 -6.90 6.66
C THR A 45 7.72 -7.52 7.46
N PHE A 46 7.86 -8.79 7.83
CA PHE A 46 6.89 -9.48 8.68
C PHE A 46 7.23 -9.26 10.15
N CYS A 47 6.31 -8.64 10.88
CA CYS A 47 6.47 -8.27 12.27
C CYS A 47 5.41 -8.98 13.14
N PRO A 48 5.75 -10.10 13.81
CA PRO A 48 4.86 -10.70 14.79
C PRO A 48 4.72 -9.80 16.02
N ILE A 49 3.47 -9.47 16.37
CA ILE A 49 3.15 -8.67 17.55
C ILE A 49 3.10 -9.59 18.77
N VAL A 50 4.16 -9.56 19.57
CA VAL A 50 4.33 -10.46 20.74
C VAL A 50 4.18 -9.68 22.03
N SER A 51 4.65 -8.44 22.06
CA SER A 51 4.64 -7.60 23.25
C SER A 51 3.57 -6.51 23.12
N ARG A 52 3.78 -5.56 22.21
CA ARG A 52 2.95 -4.40 21.96
C ARG A 52 3.22 -3.90 20.55
N VAL A 53 2.16 -3.53 19.83
CA VAL A 53 2.21 -3.04 18.45
C VAL A 53 3.32 -2.00 18.24
N GLY A 54 3.36 -0.94 19.05
CA GLY A 54 4.38 0.11 18.89
C GLY A 54 5.82 -0.37 19.07
N THR A 55 6.08 -1.17 20.12
CA THR A 55 7.44 -1.65 20.43
C THR A 55 7.95 -2.63 19.38
N ASP A 56 7.11 -3.59 18.98
CA ASP A 56 7.50 -4.61 18.01
C ASP A 56 7.68 -3.97 16.61
N ILE A 57 6.82 -3.02 16.23
CA ILE A 57 6.97 -2.26 14.97
C ILE A 57 8.22 -1.39 14.97
N GLU A 58 8.50 -0.64 16.04
CA GLU A 58 9.72 0.16 16.12
C GLU A 58 11.00 -0.68 16.01
N ALA A 59 10.98 -1.91 16.52
CA ALA A 59 12.07 -2.87 16.34
C ALA A 59 12.16 -3.36 14.90
N ALA A 60 11.03 -3.70 14.27
CA ALA A 60 10.97 -4.14 12.88
C ALA A 60 11.46 -3.07 11.91
N VAL A 61 11.05 -1.80 12.08
CA VAL A 61 11.47 -0.67 11.24
C VAL A 61 12.99 -0.50 11.22
N LYS A 62 13.68 -0.78 12.33
CA LYS A 62 15.16 -0.70 12.41
C LYS A 62 15.88 -1.77 11.59
N LEU A 63 15.19 -2.85 11.21
CA LEU A 63 15.74 -3.91 10.36
C LEU A 63 15.59 -3.59 8.87
N ILE A 64 14.73 -2.63 8.53
CA ILE A 64 14.43 -2.30 7.15
C ILE A 64 15.62 -1.56 6.54
N PRO A 65 16.21 -2.05 5.43
CA PRO A 65 17.26 -1.33 4.73
C PRO A 65 16.72 -0.02 4.17
N SER A 66 17.59 0.92 3.81
CA SER A 66 17.20 2.19 3.20
C SER A 66 16.69 1.97 1.76
N THR A 67 15.50 1.42 1.61
CA THR A 67 14.84 1.16 0.33
C THR A 67 13.77 2.21 0.03
N PRO A 68 13.51 2.54 -1.24
CA PRO A 68 12.55 3.58 -1.62
C PRO A 68 11.09 3.21 -1.29
N SER A 69 10.81 1.91 -1.17
CA SER A 69 9.49 1.31 -0.98
C SER A 69 9.60 0.06 -0.11
N GLY A 70 8.56 -0.20 0.68
CA GLY A 70 8.44 -1.43 1.45
C GLY A 70 7.04 -1.61 2.02
N ILE A 71 6.77 -2.84 2.44
CA ILE A 71 5.52 -3.25 3.08
C ILE A 71 5.87 -3.82 4.45
N LEU A 72 5.23 -3.29 5.49
CA LEU A 72 5.29 -3.86 6.83
C LEU A 72 3.98 -4.61 7.09
N ILE A 73 4.09 -5.88 7.44
CA ILE A 73 2.98 -6.77 7.75
C ILE A 73 3.02 -7.06 9.25
N ALA A 74 2.10 -6.45 10.01
CA ALA A 74 1.94 -6.72 11.43
C ALA A 74 1.14 -8.01 11.62
N LEU A 75 1.78 -9.08 12.09
CA LEU A 75 1.17 -10.38 12.34
C LEU A 75 0.68 -10.44 13.79
N HIS A 76 -0.63 -10.35 14.00
CA HIS A 76 -1.27 -10.39 15.31
C HIS A 76 -1.66 -11.82 15.66
N PRO A 77 -1.04 -12.44 16.68
CA PRO A 77 -1.40 -13.78 17.12
C PRO A 77 -2.75 -13.76 17.84
N THR A 78 -3.74 -14.40 17.25
CA THR A 78 -5.10 -14.50 17.81
C THR A 78 -5.84 -15.67 17.18
N PHE A 79 -6.75 -16.29 17.92
CA PHE A 79 -7.72 -17.25 17.36
C PHE A 79 -9.04 -16.57 16.95
N ASP A 80 -9.25 -15.32 17.38
CA ASP A 80 -10.44 -14.52 17.11
C ASP A 80 -10.32 -13.86 15.73
N ARG A 81 -11.24 -14.20 14.83
CA ARG A 81 -11.29 -13.68 13.45
C ARG A 81 -11.77 -12.24 13.37
N ASP A 82 -12.49 -11.79 14.39
CA ASP A 82 -13.06 -10.44 14.49
C ASP A 82 -12.20 -9.53 15.39
N TYR A 83 -10.97 -9.96 15.70
CA TYR A 83 -10.06 -9.23 16.56
C TYR A 83 -9.78 -7.83 16.02
N VAL A 84 -10.08 -6.82 16.83
CA VAL A 84 -9.82 -5.42 16.49
C VAL A 84 -8.36 -5.11 16.75
N VAL A 85 -7.61 -4.94 15.66
CA VAL A 85 -6.19 -4.58 15.69
C VAL A 85 -5.99 -3.11 16.07
N PRO A 86 -5.01 -2.80 16.93
CA PRO A 86 -4.57 -1.43 17.12
C PRO A 86 -3.95 -0.88 15.83
N ASP A 87 -4.16 0.40 15.53
CA ASP A 87 -3.65 1.03 14.31
C ASP A 87 -2.10 1.05 14.28
N ALA A 88 -1.53 0.09 13.54
CA ALA A 88 -0.10 -0.11 13.36
C ALA A 88 0.55 0.99 12.52
N SER A 89 -0.21 1.64 11.62
CA SER A 89 0.32 2.63 10.68
C SER A 89 0.96 3.86 11.35
N ARG A 90 0.55 4.14 12.59
CA ARG A 90 1.04 5.27 13.40
C ARG A 90 2.51 5.16 13.79
N PHE A 91 3.07 3.96 13.74
CA PHE A 91 4.43 3.67 14.19
C PHE A 91 5.42 3.49 13.03
N VAL A 92 4.93 3.58 11.78
CA VAL A 92 5.74 3.31 10.58
C VAL A 92 6.01 4.63 9.83
N PRO A 93 7.27 4.92 9.47
CA PRO A 93 7.58 6.10 8.67
C PRO A 93 7.00 5.98 7.25
N SER A 94 6.55 7.09 6.67
CA SER A 94 6.26 7.16 5.23
C SER A 94 7.58 6.94 4.45
N PRO A 95 7.59 6.19 3.32
CA PRO A 95 6.46 5.78 2.48
C PRO A 95 6.06 4.29 2.58
N PHE A 96 6.21 3.64 3.74
CA PHE A 96 5.88 2.21 3.87
C PHE A 96 4.37 1.96 3.89
N LEU A 97 3.91 0.98 3.11
CA LEU A 97 2.56 0.42 3.29
C LEU A 97 2.57 -0.42 4.55
N THR A 98 1.64 -0.15 5.48
CA THR A 98 1.45 -0.99 6.66
C THR A 98 0.12 -1.71 6.54
N VAL A 99 0.14 -3.03 6.76
CA VAL A 99 -1.08 -3.86 6.81
C VAL A 99 -1.06 -4.74 8.04
N ASP A 100 -2.25 -5.01 8.57
CA ASP A 100 -2.45 -5.91 9.70
C ASP A 100 -2.94 -7.27 9.22
N CYS A 101 -2.39 -8.33 9.79
CA CYS A 101 -2.80 -9.71 9.51
C CYS A 101 -2.99 -10.49 10.80
N LEU A 102 -4.06 -11.28 10.87
CA LEU A 102 -4.36 -12.18 11.99
C LEU A 102 -3.87 -13.59 11.67
N PHE A 103 -3.22 -14.24 12.64
CA PHE A 103 -2.77 -15.62 12.49
C PHE A 103 -2.87 -16.41 13.80
N HIS A 104 -3.02 -17.72 13.69
CA HIS A 104 -3.05 -18.66 14.81
C HIS A 104 -2.23 -19.90 14.49
N GLU A 105 -1.32 -20.29 15.39
CA GLU A 105 -0.52 -21.52 15.25
C GLU A 105 0.23 -21.68 13.91
N GLY A 106 0.61 -20.56 13.29
CA GLY A 106 1.32 -20.54 12.00
C GLY A 106 0.42 -20.45 10.77
N GLU A 107 -0.91 -20.42 10.95
CA GLU A 107 -1.88 -20.26 9.88
C GLU A 107 -2.56 -18.89 9.92
N LEU A 108 -2.66 -18.24 8.76
CA LEU A 108 -3.43 -17.03 8.55
C LEU A 108 -4.93 -17.34 8.67
N LEU A 109 -5.66 -16.47 9.36
CA LEU A 109 -7.10 -16.62 9.51
C LEU A 109 -7.84 -16.23 8.22
N ASP A 110 -8.97 -16.89 7.97
CA ASP A 110 -9.95 -16.46 6.98
C ASP A 110 -10.83 -15.37 7.61
N CYS A 111 -10.52 -14.10 7.31
CA CYS A 111 -11.20 -12.93 7.89
C CYS A 111 -11.03 -11.65 7.04
N ASP A 112 -11.93 -10.68 7.27
CA ASP A 112 -11.92 -9.37 6.60
C ASP A 112 -10.60 -8.60 6.79
N CYS A 113 -9.94 -8.75 7.94
CA CYS A 113 -8.63 -8.13 8.19
C CYS A 113 -7.59 -8.61 7.17
N ASN A 114 -7.50 -9.93 6.98
CA ASN A 114 -6.54 -10.53 6.05
C ASN A 114 -6.91 -10.26 4.59
N ASP A 115 -8.20 -10.31 4.25
CA ASP A 115 -8.68 -9.92 2.91
C ASP A 115 -8.30 -8.48 2.56
N ASN A 116 -8.46 -7.56 3.50
CA ASN A 116 -8.04 -6.16 3.33
C ASN A 116 -6.52 -6.01 3.20
N ALA A 117 -5.74 -6.78 3.95
CA ALA A 117 -4.30 -6.81 3.83
C ALA A 117 -3.86 -7.30 2.45
N PHE A 118 -4.34 -8.46 1.99
CA PHE A 118 -4.04 -8.99 0.66
C PHE A 118 -4.47 -8.04 -0.46
N ARG A 119 -5.64 -7.43 -0.33
CA ARG A 119 -6.13 -6.43 -1.29
C ARG A 119 -5.19 -5.22 -1.37
N SER A 120 -4.80 -4.68 -0.23
CA SER A 120 -3.94 -3.49 -0.14
C SER A 120 -2.56 -3.76 -0.72
N VAL A 121 -1.96 -4.90 -0.36
CA VAL A 121 -0.67 -5.35 -0.91
C VAL A 121 -0.78 -5.56 -2.42
N SER A 122 -1.83 -6.23 -2.90
CA SER A 122 -2.04 -6.46 -4.33
C SER A 122 -2.17 -5.16 -5.12
N ILE A 123 -2.90 -4.17 -4.59
CA ILE A 123 -3.03 -2.84 -5.22
C ILE A 123 -1.67 -2.15 -5.31
N PHE A 124 -0.92 -2.16 -4.21
CA PHE A 124 0.41 -1.56 -4.13
C PHE A 124 1.39 -2.20 -5.13
N LEU A 125 1.47 -3.53 -5.16
CA LEU A 125 2.34 -4.26 -6.08
C LEU A 125 1.97 -4.01 -7.56
N ARG A 126 0.68 -3.94 -7.89
CA ARG A 126 0.24 -3.57 -9.25
C ARG A 126 0.65 -2.15 -9.63
N GLY A 127 0.68 -1.23 -8.66
CA GLY A 127 1.23 0.11 -8.84
C GLY A 127 2.71 0.05 -9.20
N LEU A 128 3.50 -0.67 -8.40
CA LEU A 128 4.93 -0.87 -8.67
C LEU A 128 5.19 -1.50 -10.03
N GLN A 129 4.43 -2.54 -10.41
CA GLN A 129 4.55 -3.18 -11.73
C GLN A 129 4.39 -2.20 -12.89
N LYS A 130 3.49 -1.21 -12.77
CA LYS A 130 3.31 -0.18 -13.79
C LYS A 130 4.49 0.77 -13.86
N GLU A 131 5.04 1.20 -12.72
CA GLU A 131 6.23 2.06 -12.67
C GLU A 131 7.47 1.37 -13.24
N ILE A 132 7.64 0.10 -12.89
CA ILE A 132 8.74 -0.74 -13.34
C ILE A 132 8.61 -1.08 -14.85
N LEU A 133 7.40 -0.99 -15.42
CA LEU A 133 7.16 -1.16 -16.85
C LEU A 133 7.31 0.15 -17.66
N SER A 134 7.04 1.31 -17.04
CA SER A 134 7.11 2.63 -17.69
C SER A 134 8.50 3.26 -17.66
N THR A 135 9.43 2.73 -16.88
CA THR A 135 10.82 3.19 -16.83
C THR A 135 11.63 2.58 -17.99
N PRO A 136 12.14 3.38 -18.96
CA PRO A 136 13.08 2.89 -19.96
C PRO A 136 14.38 2.51 -19.25
N THR A 137 14.88 1.32 -19.54
CA THR A 137 16.06 0.71 -18.92
C THR A 137 17.31 1.59 -19.07
N HIS A 138 17.53 2.52 -18.15
CA HIS A 138 18.86 3.06 -17.88
C HIS A 138 19.08 3.04 -16.37
N ARG A 139 19.77 2.00 -15.91
CA ARG A 139 20.30 1.90 -14.55
C ARG A 139 21.35 3.00 -14.38
N PRO A 140 21.24 3.95 -13.42
CA PRO A 140 22.41 4.66 -12.94
C PRO A 140 22.98 3.84 -11.78
N SER A 141 24.23 3.42 -11.96
CA SER A 141 25.11 3.07 -10.87
C SER A 141 25.25 4.25 -9.90
N CYS A 142 25.19 3.91 -8.61
CA CYS A 142 25.68 4.62 -7.41
C CYS A 142 25.31 6.11 -7.19
N LEU A 143 24.66 6.33 -6.03
CA LEU A 143 24.74 7.49 -5.12
C LEU A 143 24.72 8.89 -5.74
N ASP A 144 23.58 9.58 -5.59
CA ASP A 144 23.61 10.99 -5.21
C ASP A 144 22.45 11.33 -4.27
N SER A 145 22.84 11.95 -3.16
CA SER A 145 22.00 12.54 -2.13
C SER A 145 21.42 13.83 -2.69
N ASP A 146 20.17 13.82 -3.16
CA ASP A 146 19.26 14.98 -3.16
C ASP A 146 17.98 14.64 -3.93
N ASN A 147 16.91 14.19 -3.25
CA ASN A 147 15.60 14.14 -3.92
C ASN A 147 14.34 14.21 -3.03
N ASN A 148 14.33 15.06 -2.01
CA ASN A 148 13.14 15.18 -1.14
C ASN A 148 12.00 16.03 -1.75
N GLN A 149 12.17 16.60 -2.95
CA GLN A 149 11.11 17.36 -3.64
C GLN A 149 10.29 16.53 -4.63
N ASN A 150 10.81 15.40 -5.12
CA ASN A 150 10.10 14.61 -6.14
C ASN A 150 9.18 13.52 -5.55
N LEU A 151 9.31 13.16 -4.26
CA LEU A 151 8.47 12.13 -3.64
C LEU A 151 7.05 12.63 -3.34
N CYS A 152 6.90 13.86 -2.83
CA CYS A 152 5.59 14.52 -2.69
C CYS A 152 4.92 14.70 -4.04
N GLN A 153 5.66 15.06 -5.09
CA GLN A 153 5.12 15.21 -6.43
C GLN A 153 4.66 13.86 -7.01
N ARG A 154 5.37 12.77 -6.71
CA ARG A 154 4.99 11.40 -7.09
C ARG A 154 3.75 10.91 -6.34
N PHE A 155 3.63 11.19 -5.05
CA PHE A 155 2.42 10.88 -4.26
C PHE A 155 1.21 11.71 -4.72
N VAL A 156 1.39 12.99 -5.00
CA VAL A 156 0.34 13.84 -5.58
C VAL A 156 -0.09 13.30 -6.94
N ASN A 157 0.84 12.92 -7.81
CA ASN A 157 0.51 12.32 -9.10
C ASN A 157 -0.15 10.93 -8.96
N PHE A 158 0.18 10.16 -7.93
CA PHE A 158 -0.47 8.89 -7.60
C PHE A 158 -1.91 9.11 -7.07
N LEU A 159 -2.13 10.13 -6.24
CA LEU A 159 -3.48 10.52 -5.79
C LEU A 159 -4.32 11.12 -6.93
N LEU A 160 -3.69 11.81 -7.89
CA LEU A 160 -4.34 12.29 -9.11
C LEU A 160 -4.67 11.14 -10.10
N GLN A 161 -4.17 9.92 -9.92
CA GLN A 161 -4.59 8.75 -10.70
C GLN A 161 -5.94 8.15 -10.26
N PHE A 162 -6.57 8.68 -9.20
CA PHE A 162 -7.94 8.32 -8.81
C PHE A 162 -9.04 9.05 -9.63
N GLU A 163 -8.68 9.84 -10.66
CA GLU A 163 -9.65 10.26 -11.68
C GLU A 163 -10.02 9.09 -12.60
N HIS A 164 -10.89 8.21 -12.11
CA HIS A 164 -11.56 7.24 -12.97
C HIS A 164 -12.45 7.99 -13.99
N PRO A 165 -12.26 7.81 -15.31
CA PRO A 165 -13.06 8.48 -16.35
C PRO A 165 -14.53 8.03 -16.44
N LYS A 166 -15.04 7.30 -15.45
CA LYS A 166 -16.47 6.99 -15.30
C LYS A 166 -17.20 7.96 -14.36
N PHE A 167 -16.48 8.69 -13.50
CA PHE A 167 -17.07 9.68 -12.60
C PHE A 167 -17.01 11.12 -13.15
N LEU A 168 -16.07 11.42 -14.05
CA LEU A 168 -15.98 12.73 -14.71
C LEU A 168 -17.26 13.07 -15.47
N LEU A 169 -17.89 12.07 -16.11
CA LEU A 169 -19.13 12.26 -16.88
C LEU A 169 -20.33 12.54 -15.95
N VAL A 170 -20.40 11.88 -14.79
CA VAL A 170 -21.44 12.14 -13.78
C VAL A 170 -21.22 13.50 -13.11
N GLY A 171 -19.98 13.85 -12.79
CA GLY A 171 -19.61 15.16 -12.23
C GLY A 171 -19.90 16.32 -13.18
N CYS A 172 -19.58 16.18 -14.47
CA CYS A 172 -19.91 17.18 -15.48
C CYS A 172 -21.42 17.37 -15.64
N VAL A 173 -22.21 16.29 -15.63
CA VAL A 173 -23.68 16.39 -15.74
C VAL A 173 -24.26 17.12 -14.53
N VAL A 174 -23.80 16.80 -13.31
CA VAL A 174 -24.25 17.48 -12.09
C VAL A 174 -23.86 18.96 -12.10
N ALA A 175 -22.64 19.31 -12.52
CA ALA A 175 -22.18 20.69 -12.60
C ALA A 175 -22.97 21.51 -13.64
N VAL A 176 -23.27 20.94 -14.81
CA VAL A 176 -24.08 21.60 -15.85
C VAL A 176 -25.52 21.81 -15.37
N VAL A 177 -26.11 20.84 -14.69
CA VAL A 177 -27.46 20.98 -14.11
C VAL A 177 -27.49 22.07 -13.05
N ILE A 178 -26.49 22.13 -12.16
CA ILE A 178 -26.39 23.17 -11.13
C ILE A 178 -26.25 24.57 -11.77
N LEU A 179 -25.38 24.73 -12.77
CA LEU A 179 -25.22 26.00 -13.48
C LEU A 179 -26.51 26.44 -14.19
N PHE A 180 -27.27 25.51 -14.77
CA PHE A 180 -28.54 25.80 -15.42
C PHE A 180 -29.58 26.27 -14.40
N VAL A 181 -29.66 25.62 -13.23
CA VAL A 181 -30.56 26.01 -12.14
C VAL A 181 -30.20 27.38 -11.59
N ILE A 182 -28.91 27.65 -11.34
CA ILE A 182 -28.44 28.96 -10.85
C ILE A 182 -28.78 30.06 -11.86
N THR A 183 -28.51 29.83 -13.15
CA THR A 183 -28.81 30.79 -14.21
C THR A 183 -30.32 31.07 -14.30
N PHE A 184 -31.15 30.03 -14.21
CA PHE A 184 -32.62 30.17 -14.21
C PHE A 184 -33.14 30.96 -13.01
N VAL A 185 -32.58 30.72 -11.81
CA VAL A 185 -32.93 31.49 -10.60
C VAL A 185 -32.54 32.95 -10.74
N ILE A 186 -31.36 33.25 -11.27
CA ILE A 186 -30.89 34.63 -11.49
C ILE A 186 -31.76 35.34 -12.54
N LEU A 187 -32.10 34.68 -13.65
CA LEU A 187 -33.01 35.20 -14.68
C LEU A 187 -34.40 35.51 -14.11
N ARG A 188 -34.94 34.62 -13.28
CA ARG A 188 -36.21 34.84 -12.56
C ARG A 188 -36.13 36.00 -11.59
N ALA A 189 -35.03 36.15 -10.86
CA ALA A 189 -34.81 37.27 -9.94
C ALA A 189 -34.70 38.61 -10.70
N SER A 190 -34.06 38.62 -11.87
CA SER A 190 -33.94 39.82 -12.72
C SER A 190 -35.25 40.25 -13.37
N HIS A 191 -36.23 39.36 -13.51
CA HIS A 191 -37.56 39.67 -14.04
C HIS A 191 -38.58 40.07 -12.95
N ALA A 192 -38.20 39.99 -11.67
CA ALA A 192 -39.03 40.33 -10.52
C ALA A 192 -38.72 41.72 -9.91
N ILE A 193 -37.84 42.50 -10.57
CA ILE A 193 -37.53 43.91 -10.28
C ILE A 193 -38.05 44.75 -11.44
#